data_AF-A0AAQ1ZI50-F1
#
_entry.id   AF-A0AAQ1ZI50-F1
#
_cell.length_a   1.000
_cell.length_b   1.000
_cell.length_c   1.000
_cell.angle_alpha   90.00
_cell.angle_beta   90.00
_cell.angle_gamma   90.00
#
_symmetry.space_group_name_H-M   'P 1'
#
loop_
_entity.id
_entity.type
_entity.pdbx_description
1 polymer ?
#
loop_
_entity_poly.entity_id
_entity_poly.type
_entity_poly.pdbx_seq_one_letter_code
_entity_poly.pdbx_strand_id
1 'polypeptide(L)'
;MQKEEYLIKNACYSVTKYYLCKQNNKRSLSGRKQRSQVFRSFPNRYQFSYTNKVTYLFSIRYILMIILRGHPGPSATRLGFCRLSVGACPKAHVKKIDFLTIHRRVAMFFSCKCSGSPLPPPFRGKKNGMRAVLCFGISGICYASTLPLDSSSVFHHLWADSVIVVVFSFERMERLSQKLLTFAPMRSYWMLLFLLIPLSGLGYSLWRTWTILPLAPIYKWMVLGVMLLCFVCFFLNFAWGLDDKPMPVAVGMYEVGNSTIFILLYLVMIYLLLDLGRLVHLVPPSFVTGSVRGSLAVVGLLAVLFTYGYFHYQDKVRQEITLATSKPLPRPLKMVMLSDLHLGYHNRVGEFRRWVKLINDEHPDLVLIGGDIIDGSIRALNEQGMAAEFRKLNAPVYACLGNHEYYSGNRKAQQFYREAGIHLLIDSVITVDGINIVGRDDRTNSRRASLQTLVGKMDKSKYTILLDHQPYHLEEAEKAGIDFQLSGHTHYGQVWPISWIEDAIYEDAYGPLTKGRTQYFVTSGIGIWGGKFRIGTRSEYLVATLANND
;
A
#
# COMPACT_ATOMS: atom_id res chain seq x y z
N MET A 1 18.35 55.91 -26.99
CA MET A 1 18.73 54.97 -28.06
C MET A 1 19.06 53.64 -27.36
N GLN A 2 18.27 52.57 -27.56
CA GLN A 2 18.38 51.59 -28.67
C GLN A 2 19.72 50.84 -28.65
N LYS A 3 19.77 49.49 -28.70
CA LYS A 3 18.74 48.46 -29.01
C LYS A 3 18.72 47.30 -27.99
N GLU A 4 17.65 46.50 -28.07
CA GLU A 4 17.54 45.17 -27.46
C GLU A 4 18.37 44.14 -28.24
N GLU A 5 18.71 43.01 -27.60
CA GLU A 5 18.59 41.70 -28.28
C GLU A 5 18.32 40.56 -27.28
N TYR A 6 17.35 39.71 -27.59
CA TYR A 6 16.96 38.54 -26.79
C TYR A 6 17.73 37.31 -27.26
N LEU A 7 18.33 36.53 -26.36
CA LEU A 7 18.96 35.26 -26.72
C LEU A 7 18.66 34.14 -25.71
N ILE A 8 17.50 33.50 -25.90
CA ILE A 8 17.12 32.28 -25.18
C ILE A 8 17.99 31.12 -25.67
N LYS A 9 18.96 30.69 -24.86
CA LYS A 9 19.66 29.41 -25.09
C LYS A 9 18.97 28.27 -24.36
N ASN A 10 18.55 27.26 -25.13
CA ASN A 10 17.87 26.06 -24.64
C ASN A 10 18.68 25.35 -23.55
N ALA A 11 18.13 25.30 -22.33
CA ALA A 11 18.66 24.55 -21.20
C ALA A 11 17.91 23.23 -21.03
N CYS A 12 18.00 22.33 -22.01
CA CYS A 12 17.41 20.99 -21.95
C CYS A 12 18.14 20.10 -20.94
N TYR A 13 17.83 20.28 -19.65
CA TYR A 13 18.35 19.45 -18.57
C TYR A 13 17.67 18.07 -18.57
N SER A 14 18.36 17.09 -19.16
CA SER A 14 17.96 15.69 -19.13
C SER A 14 17.76 15.16 -17.70
N VAL A 15 16.67 14.42 -17.49
CA VAL A 15 16.32 13.73 -16.23
C VAL A 15 17.45 12.83 -15.73
N THR A 16 18.25 12.24 -16.63
CA THR A 16 19.44 11.44 -16.30
C THR A 16 20.43 12.20 -15.42
N LYS A 17 20.57 13.52 -15.62
CA LYS A 17 21.51 14.35 -14.86
C LYS A 17 21.03 14.63 -13.42
N TYR A 18 19.73 14.58 -13.17
CA TYR A 18 19.16 14.64 -11.82
C TYR A 18 19.43 13.34 -11.05
N TYR A 19 19.19 12.18 -11.69
CA TYR A 19 19.45 10.87 -11.09
C TYR A 19 20.93 10.63 -10.76
N LEU A 20 21.85 10.98 -11.66
CA LEU A 20 23.29 10.90 -11.40
C LEU A 20 23.74 11.82 -10.25
N CYS A 21 23.05 12.95 -10.03
CA CYS A 21 23.30 13.84 -8.90
C CYS A 21 22.79 13.26 -7.57
N LYS A 22 21.68 12.50 -7.58
CA LYS A 22 21.17 11.78 -6.39
C LYS A 22 22.11 10.63 -5.98
N GLN A 23 22.76 9.95 -6.93
CA GLN A 23 23.68 8.84 -6.63
C GLN A 23 25.07 9.28 -6.12
N ASN A 24 25.68 10.33 -6.69
CA ASN A 24 27.08 10.69 -6.40
C ASN A 24 27.29 11.47 -5.08
N ASN A 25 26.50 11.22 -4.04
CA ASN A 25 26.56 11.94 -2.77
C ASN A 25 27.69 11.46 -1.82
N LYS A 26 28.90 11.24 -2.35
CA LYS A 26 30.13 10.99 -1.58
C LYS A 26 31.33 11.74 -2.18
N ARG A 27 32.04 12.49 -1.31
CA ARG A 27 33.36 13.13 -1.50
C ARG A 27 33.47 14.26 -2.54
N SER A 28 33.18 15.50 -2.13
CA SER A 28 34.12 16.62 -2.31
C SER A 28 33.87 17.74 -1.28
N LEU A 29 34.94 18.46 -0.88
CA LEU A 29 34.88 19.53 0.14
C LEU A 29 34.50 20.92 -0.43
N SER A 30 34.46 21.07 -1.76
CA SER A 30 34.29 22.36 -2.45
C SER A 30 32.84 22.87 -2.51
N GLY A 31 31.84 22.01 -2.26
CA GLY A 31 30.41 22.34 -2.40
C GLY A 31 29.87 23.45 -1.49
N ARG A 32 30.62 23.89 -0.47
CA ARG A 32 30.15 24.91 0.50
C ARG A 32 30.01 26.33 -0.09
N LYS A 33 30.68 26.69 -1.19
CA LYS A 33 30.65 28.07 -1.75
C LYS A 33 29.55 28.37 -2.78
N GLN A 34 28.82 27.38 -3.29
CA GLN A 34 27.74 27.61 -4.28
C GLN A 34 26.31 27.65 -3.69
N ARG A 35 26.10 27.25 -2.43
CA ARG A 35 24.76 27.25 -1.82
C ARG A 35 24.14 28.64 -1.58
N SER A 36 24.92 29.72 -1.66
CA SER A 36 24.45 31.09 -1.37
C SER A 36 23.78 31.82 -2.54
N GLN A 37 23.93 31.36 -3.80
CA GLN A 37 23.41 32.08 -4.97
C GLN A 37 22.16 31.48 -5.62
N VAL A 38 21.74 30.28 -5.24
CA VAL A 38 20.48 29.65 -5.76
C VAL A 38 19.25 30.11 -4.96
N PHE A 39 19.44 30.75 -3.81
CA PHE A 39 18.37 31.09 -2.86
C PHE A 39 17.59 32.37 -3.22
N ARG A 40 17.18 32.58 -4.49
CA ARG A 40 16.42 33.78 -4.89
C ARG A 40 15.56 33.72 -6.16
N SER A 41 15.05 32.55 -6.59
CA SER A 41 14.23 32.47 -7.82
C SER A 41 13.21 31.32 -7.93
N PHE A 42 12.39 31.04 -6.90
CA PHE A 42 11.16 30.24 -7.07
C PHE A 42 10.02 30.61 -6.10
N PRO A 43 8.92 31.20 -6.59
CA PRO A 43 7.65 31.32 -5.86
C PRO A 43 6.63 30.22 -6.26
N ASN A 44 5.70 29.94 -5.35
CA ASN A 44 4.37 29.34 -5.58
C ASN A 44 4.26 28.02 -6.38
N ARG A 45 4.41 26.87 -5.72
CA ARG A 45 3.69 25.63 -6.10
C ARG A 45 2.31 25.56 -5.41
N TYR A 46 1.49 26.60 -5.62
CA TYR A 46 0.14 26.72 -5.02
C TYR A 46 -0.93 27.16 -6.05
N GLN A 47 -0.79 26.74 -7.32
CA GLN A 47 -1.74 27.14 -8.38
C GLN A 47 -2.12 26.04 -9.39
N PHE A 48 -2.03 24.76 -9.02
CA PHE A 48 -2.61 23.64 -9.77
C PHE A 48 -3.70 22.92 -8.96
N SER A 49 -4.76 23.66 -8.62
CA SER A 49 -5.97 23.14 -7.95
C SER A 49 -7.27 23.46 -8.70
N TYR A 50 -7.19 24.02 -9.92
CA TYR A 50 -8.34 24.53 -10.69
C TYR A 50 -8.33 24.05 -12.15
N THR A 51 -8.43 22.73 -12.34
CA THR A 51 -8.77 22.13 -13.65
C THR A 51 -9.82 21.01 -13.55
N ASN A 52 -10.35 20.77 -12.34
CA ASN A 52 -11.23 19.64 -12.04
C ASN A 52 -12.73 19.92 -12.36
N LYS A 53 -13.01 20.78 -13.36
CA LYS A 53 -14.37 21.29 -13.67
C LYS A 53 -14.71 21.55 -15.16
N VAL A 54 -14.04 20.92 -16.14
CA VAL A 54 -14.61 20.76 -17.50
C VAL A 54 -14.24 19.40 -18.10
N THR A 55 -15.05 18.37 -17.83
CA THR A 55 -15.09 17.10 -18.63
C THR A 55 -16.27 16.19 -18.29
N TYR A 56 -16.99 16.43 -17.19
CA TYR A 56 -18.18 15.66 -16.80
C TYR A 56 -19.45 16.08 -17.57
N LEU A 57 -19.49 15.85 -18.89
CA LEU A 57 -20.68 16.16 -19.71
C LEU A 57 -21.08 15.12 -20.77
N PHE A 58 -20.55 13.90 -20.73
CA PHE A 58 -21.11 12.76 -21.48
C PHE A 58 -21.26 11.52 -20.59
N SER A 59 -22.46 10.92 -20.63
CA SER A 59 -22.73 9.64 -19.96
C SER A 59 -22.33 8.49 -20.88
N ILE A 60 -21.47 7.60 -20.38
CA ILE A 60 -20.97 6.39 -21.06
C ILE A 60 -22.11 5.52 -21.64
N ARG A 61 -23.31 5.61 -21.05
CA ARG A 61 -24.53 4.93 -21.52
C ARG A 61 -24.89 5.26 -22.99
N TYR A 62 -24.63 6.48 -23.46
CA TYR A 62 -24.93 6.87 -24.85
C TYR A 62 -23.88 6.38 -25.85
N ILE A 63 -22.60 6.31 -25.44
CA ILE A 63 -21.52 5.80 -26.29
C ILE A 63 -21.78 4.31 -26.62
N LEU A 64 -22.17 3.51 -25.61
CA LEU A 64 -22.53 2.11 -25.79
C LEU A 64 -23.78 1.89 -26.66
N MET A 65 -24.75 2.82 -26.67
CA MET A 65 -25.92 2.72 -27.55
C MET A 65 -25.61 2.96 -29.02
N ILE A 66 -24.53 3.68 -29.34
CA ILE A 66 -24.06 3.93 -30.72
C ILE A 66 -23.27 2.73 -31.24
N ILE A 67 -22.44 2.11 -30.39
CA ILE A 67 -21.57 0.99 -30.77
C ILE A 67 -22.34 -0.32 -31.00
N LEU A 68 -23.44 -0.56 -30.27
CA LEU A 68 -24.11 -1.87 -30.20
C LEU A 68 -25.43 -1.96 -31.01
N ARG A 69 -25.53 -1.28 -32.16
CA ARG A 69 -26.69 -1.39 -33.08
C ARG A 69 -26.28 -1.66 -34.53
N GLY A 70 -25.76 -2.85 -34.77
CA GLY A 70 -25.89 -3.50 -36.08
C GLY A 70 -27.34 -3.91 -36.34
N HIS A 71 -27.84 -3.72 -37.55
CA HIS A 71 -29.19 -4.14 -37.96
C HIS A 71 -29.35 -5.67 -38.00
N PRO A 72 -30.59 -6.15 -37.82
CA PRO A 72 -31.28 -6.72 -38.97
C PRO A 72 -32.49 -5.89 -39.44
N GLY A 73 -33.02 -6.24 -40.62
CA GLY A 73 -34.19 -5.61 -41.25
C GLY A 73 -35.53 -6.24 -40.83
N PRO A 74 -36.68 -5.68 -41.30
CA PRO A 74 -38.01 -6.03 -40.82
C PRO A 74 -38.82 -6.94 -41.76
N SER A 75 -39.80 -7.69 -41.21
CA SER A 75 -41.24 -7.52 -41.54
C SER A 75 -42.14 -8.63 -40.97
N ALA A 76 -43.38 -8.25 -40.58
CA ALA A 76 -44.59 -9.07 -40.38
C ALA A 76 -44.56 -10.20 -39.28
N THR A 77 -45.66 -10.61 -38.63
CA THR A 77 -47.08 -10.21 -38.73
C THR A 77 -47.76 -10.17 -37.32
N ARG A 78 -49.11 -10.11 -37.25
CA ARG A 78 -49.94 -9.82 -36.05
C ARG A 78 -50.28 -11.05 -35.18
N LEU A 79 -51.00 -10.76 -34.07
CA LEU A 79 -51.69 -11.68 -33.11
C LEU A 79 -50.76 -12.28 -32.03
N GLY A 80 -51.07 -12.31 -30.72
CA GLY A 80 -52.11 -11.60 -29.94
C GLY A 80 -53.29 -12.46 -29.47
N PHE A 81 -53.30 -12.86 -28.18
CA PHE A 81 -54.50 -13.01 -27.31
C PHE A 81 -54.08 -13.23 -25.83
N CYS A 82 -55.05 -13.36 -24.91
CA CYS A 82 -54.87 -13.36 -23.44
C CYS A 82 -55.82 -14.34 -22.71
N ARG A 83 -55.33 -15.00 -21.63
CA ARG A 83 -56.02 -15.67 -20.48
C ARG A 83 -54.92 -16.22 -19.53
N LEU A 84 -54.98 -16.15 -18.19
CA LEU A 84 -55.90 -16.77 -17.20
C LEU A 84 -55.85 -18.33 -17.23
N SER A 85 -55.79 -19.07 -16.12
CA SER A 85 -55.65 -18.75 -14.67
C SER A 85 -55.46 -20.04 -13.82
N VAL A 86 -55.25 -19.91 -12.49
CA VAL A 86 -55.29 -20.99 -11.44
C VAL A 86 -54.11 -22.00 -11.47
N GLY A 87 -53.57 -22.55 -10.36
CA GLY A 87 -53.70 -22.24 -8.92
C GLY A 87 -53.86 -23.49 -8.02
N ALA A 88 -52.97 -23.73 -7.04
CA ALA A 88 -53.14 -24.78 -6.01
C ALA A 88 -52.25 -24.61 -4.76
N CYS A 89 -52.79 -24.97 -3.59
CA CYS A 89 -52.11 -25.22 -2.30
C CYS A 89 -53.11 -26.04 -1.43
N PRO A 90 -52.70 -27.01 -0.57
CA PRO A 90 -52.96 -26.81 0.87
C PRO A 90 -52.08 -27.61 1.89
N LYS A 91 -52.09 -27.12 3.15
CA LYS A 91 -51.93 -27.87 4.45
C LYS A 91 -50.54 -28.51 4.76
N ALA A 92 -50.06 -28.61 6.03
CA ALA A 92 -50.35 -28.00 7.35
C ALA A 92 -49.19 -28.42 8.33
N HIS A 93 -49.16 -28.32 9.69
CA HIS A 93 -50.05 -27.84 10.77
C HIS A 93 -49.25 -27.72 12.10
N VAL A 94 -49.69 -26.90 13.09
CA VAL A 94 -49.43 -27.01 14.57
C VAL A 94 -47.97 -26.73 15.04
N LYS A 95 -47.64 -26.06 16.17
CA LYS A 95 -48.36 -25.67 17.41
C LYS A 95 -48.01 -24.22 17.87
N LYS A 96 -48.70 -23.68 18.89
CA LYS A 96 -48.59 -22.30 19.43
C LYS A 96 -47.72 -22.20 20.71
N ILE A 97 -47.29 -20.97 21.06
CA ILE A 97 -47.70 -20.22 22.28
C ILE A 97 -47.27 -18.73 22.18
N ASP A 98 -48.08 -17.81 22.71
CA ASP A 98 -47.91 -16.35 22.68
C ASP A 98 -47.62 -15.77 24.09
N PHE A 99 -47.10 -14.54 24.19
CA PHE A 99 -47.73 -13.46 24.98
C PHE A 99 -47.13 -12.06 24.70
N LEU A 100 -47.96 -11.00 24.71
CA LEU A 100 -47.58 -9.59 24.45
C LEU A 100 -48.66 -8.61 24.97
N THR A 101 -48.38 -7.29 24.96
CA THR A 101 -49.31 -6.15 25.22
C THR A 101 -49.62 -5.93 26.72
N ILE A 102 -49.77 -4.71 27.28
CA ILE A 102 -50.80 -3.64 27.15
C ILE A 102 -50.21 -2.36 27.85
N HIS A 103 -50.48 -1.06 27.60
CA HIS A 103 -51.62 -0.17 27.21
C HIS A 103 -51.02 1.11 26.52
N ARG A 104 -51.68 2.14 25.93
CA ARG A 104 -53.02 2.42 25.33
C ARG A 104 -52.88 3.70 24.43
N ARG A 105 -53.95 4.50 24.25
CA ARG A 105 -53.98 5.88 23.72
C ARG A 105 -55.12 6.68 24.37
N VAL A 106 -55.03 8.01 24.41
CA VAL A 106 -56.16 8.99 24.37
C VAL A 106 -55.69 10.21 23.55
N ALA A 107 -56.60 10.94 22.89
CA ALA A 107 -56.26 12.12 22.09
C ALA A 107 -57.41 13.15 22.04
N MET A 108 -57.07 14.45 22.02
CA MET A 108 -57.86 15.59 21.52
C MET A 108 -56.86 16.63 20.96
N PHE A 109 -56.93 17.08 19.71
CA PHE A 109 -57.91 17.93 19.01
C PHE A 109 -57.64 19.43 19.13
N PHE A 110 -57.22 20.05 18.02
CA PHE A 110 -57.90 21.23 17.47
C PHE A 110 -57.80 21.25 15.93
N SER A 111 -58.74 21.94 15.28
CA SER A 111 -58.91 22.04 13.82
C SER A 111 -58.00 23.14 13.21
N CYS A 112 -57.89 23.39 11.89
CA CYS A 112 -58.83 23.12 10.80
C CYS A 112 -58.18 22.91 9.41
N LYS A 113 -59.01 22.60 8.40
CA LYS A 113 -58.67 22.35 6.99
C LYS A 113 -58.61 23.65 6.16
N CYS A 114 -57.90 23.64 5.03
CA CYS A 114 -58.51 23.63 3.68
C CYS A 114 -57.47 23.53 2.55
N SER A 115 -57.93 23.29 1.31
CA SER A 115 -57.07 22.90 0.18
C SER A 115 -57.59 23.34 -1.19
N GLY A 116 -56.71 23.90 -2.04
CA GLY A 116 -56.75 23.70 -3.50
C GLY A 116 -57.10 24.88 -4.42
N SER A 117 -56.19 25.13 -5.39
CA SER A 117 -56.43 25.65 -6.76
C SER A 117 -56.84 27.15 -6.93
N PRO A 118 -56.94 27.72 -8.17
CA PRO A 118 -55.78 28.40 -8.79
C PRO A 118 -56.05 29.79 -9.48
N LEU A 119 -54.97 30.48 -9.91
CA LEU A 119 -54.73 31.45 -11.04
C LEU A 119 -55.91 32.24 -11.71
N PRO A 120 -55.74 33.50 -12.24
CA PRO A 120 -54.53 34.02 -12.95
C PRO A 120 -54.21 35.56 -12.66
N PRO A 121 -53.90 36.53 -13.57
CA PRO A 121 -52.97 37.66 -13.29
C PRO A 121 -53.59 39.10 -13.45
N PRO A 122 -52.80 40.23 -13.43
CA PRO A 122 -52.31 40.81 -14.71
C PRO A 122 -51.04 41.74 -14.72
N PHE A 123 -50.27 41.65 -15.84
CA PHE A 123 -49.60 42.73 -16.62
C PHE A 123 -48.31 43.53 -16.24
N ARG A 124 -47.57 43.88 -17.33
CA ARG A 124 -46.42 44.82 -17.54
C ARG A 124 -45.03 44.40 -17.00
N GLY A 125 -43.94 44.39 -17.79
CA GLY A 125 -43.79 44.48 -19.26
C GLY A 125 -42.36 44.80 -19.77
N LYS A 126 -42.12 44.64 -21.10
CA LYS A 126 -40.88 44.95 -21.90
C LYS A 126 -39.66 44.02 -21.69
N LYS A 127 -38.80 43.74 -22.70
CA LYS A 127 -38.94 43.62 -24.19
C LYS A 127 -37.67 42.98 -24.80
N ASN A 128 -37.79 42.35 -25.99
CA ASN A 128 -36.70 41.82 -26.86
C ASN A 128 -35.91 40.62 -26.26
N GLY A 129 -35.24 39.72 -26.99
CA GLY A 129 -35.06 39.48 -28.43
C GLY A 129 -33.71 38.77 -28.70
N MET A 130 -33.52 37.80 -29.61
CA MET A 130 -34.43 37.19 -30.61
C MET A 130 -34.12 35.67 -30.86
N ARG A 131 -34.75 35.13 -31.91
CA ARG A 131 -34.75 33.77 -32.51
C ARG A 131 -33.41 33.03 -32.68
N ALA A 132 -33.50 31.68 -32.63
CA ALA A 132 -32.61 30.75 -33.34
C ALA A 132 -33.28 30.24 -34.63
N VAL A 133 -32.49 29.68 -35.56
CA VAL A 133 -32.94 29.05 -36.82
C VAL A 133 -32.17 27.75 -37.05
N LEU A 134 -32.84 26.69 -37.51
CA LEU A 134 -32.23 25.43 -37.95
C LEU A 134 -31.93 25.48 -39.45
N CYS A 135 -30.79 24.93 -39.87
CA CYS A 135 -30.56 24.43 -41.22
C CYS A 135 -29.77 23.11 -41.18
N PHE A 136 -30.19 22.14 -41.98
CA PHE A 136 -29.42 20.92 -42.27
C PHE A 136 -28.55 21.14 -43.50
N GLY A 137 -27.41 20.43 -43.60
CA GLY A 137 -26.56 20.37 -44.77
C GLY A 137 -25.77 19.06 -44.80
N ILE A 138 -25.62 18.46 -45.98
CA ILE A 138 -24.94 17.18 -46.22
C ILE A 138 -23.89 17.38 -47.33
N SER A 139 -22.90 16.48 -47.40
CA SER A 139 -21.63 16.53 -48.15
C SER A 139 -20.53 17.37 -47.46
N GLY A 140 -19.25 16.99 -47.47
CA GLY A 140 -18.63 15.75 -47.96
C GLY A 140 -17.57 16.01 -49.04
N ILE A 141 -16.31 15.70 -48.75
CA ILE A 141 -15.15 15.64 -49.67
C ILE A 141 -14.04 14.86 -48.96
N CYS A 142 -13.26 14.07 -49.72
CA CYS A 142 -12.04 13.44 -49.22
C CYS A 142 -10.83 14.34 -49.46
N TYR A 143 -9.84 14.31 -48.57
CA TYR A 143 -8.46 14.59 -48.96
C TYR A 143 -7.52 13.63 -48.22
N ALA A 144 -6.58 13.07 -48.96
CA ALA A 144 -5.47 12.29 -48.43
C ALA A 144 -4.18 13.03 -48.75
N SER A 145 -3.36 13.28 -47.73
CA SER A 145 -2.02 13.84 -47.89
C SER A 145 -1.08 13.26 -46.85
N THR A 146 0.01 12.67 -47.35
CA THR A 146 1.08 12.02 -46.62
C THR A 146 1.90 12.99 -45.78
N LEU A 147 2.50 12.49 -44.69
CA LEU A 147 3.92 12.64 -44.27
C LEU A 147 4.13 11.86 -42.94
N PRO A 148 5.39 11.63 -42.45
CA PRO A 148 5.72 10.38 -41.75
C PRO A 148 5.50 10.38 -40.23
N LEU A 149 5.33 9.17 -39.68
CA LEU A 149 5.42 8.87 -38.25
C LEU A 149 6.85 8.53 -37.85
N ASP A 150 7.54 9.47 -37.19
CA ASP A 150 8.73 9.17 -36.39
C ASP A 150 8.30 8.40 -35.13
N SER A 151 8.67 7.12 -35.04
CA SER A 151 8.13 6.15 -34.08
C SER A 151 9.03 5.95 -32.85
N SER A 152 9.57 7.04 -32.31
CA SER A 152 10.58 7.04 -31.25
C SER A 152 10.09 7.41 -29.84
N SER A 153 8.87 7.93 -29.66
CA SER A 153 8.41 8.51 -28.38
C SER A 153 7.28 7.76 -27.64
N VAL A 154 6.52 6.89 -28.32
CA VAL A 154 5.31 6.26 -27.74
C VAL A 154 5.61 4.95 -26.99
N PHE A 155 6.70 4.26 -27.32
CA PHE A 155 6.99 2.92 -26.78
C PHE A 155 7.39 2.89 -25.29
N HIS A 156 7.86 4.01 -24.73
CA HIS A 156 8.37 4.06 -23.36
C HIS A 156 7.31 4.15 -22.26
N HIS A 157 6.08 4.58 -22.56
CA HIS A 157 5.03 4.71 -21.53
C HIS A 157 4.20 3.43 -21.34
N LEU A 158 3.88 2.70 -22.42
CA LEU A 158 3.02 1.50 -22.34
C LEU A 158 3.68 0.28 -21.68
N TRP A 159 5.02 0.23 -21.64
CA TRP A 159 5.77 -0.85 -20.99
C TRP A 159 5.85 -0.72 -19.47
N ALA A 160 5.70 0.49 -18.91
CA ALA A 160 5.75 0.72 -17.47
C ALA A 160 4.46 0.23 -16.77
N ASP A 161 3.29 0.63 -17.29
CA ASP A 161 2.01 0.41 -16.60
C ASP A 161 1.56 -1.07 -16.58
N SER A 162 2.19 -1.94 -17.37
CA SER A 162 1.75 -3.34 -17.58
C SER A 162 2.48 -4.38 -16.72
N VAL A 163 3.54 -4.02 -15.98
CA VAL A 163 4.40 -4.98 -15.24
C VAL A 163 4.51 -4.64 -13.74
N ILE A 164 4.10 -3.43 -13.32
CA ILE A 164 4.42 -2.85 -12.00
C ILE A 164 3.27 -3.08 -10.99
N VAL A 165 2.88 -4.35 -10.78
CA VAL A 165 1.75 -4.72 -9.89
C VAL A 165 1.99 -6.01 -9.07
N VAL A 166 3.12 -6.70 -9.23
CA VAL A 166 3.20 -8.16 -8.98
C VAL A 166 3.41 -8.59 -7.52
N VAL A 167 3.96 -7.74 -6.65
CA VAL A 167 3.88 -7.96 -5.19
C VAL A 167 3.48 -6.65 -4.53
N PHE A 168 2.17 -6.46 -4.36
CA PHE A 168 1.67 -5.53 -3.36
C PHE A 168 1.35 -6.30 -2.09
N SER A 169 1.78 -5.72 -0.97
CA SER A 169 1.14 -6.00 0.32
C SER A 169 -0.36 -5.67 0.25
N PHE A 170 -1.13 -6.24 1.16
CA PHE A 170 -2.58 -6.09 1.25
C PHE A 170 -3.03 -4.61 1.22
N GLU A 171 -2.23 -3.67 1.73
CA GLU A 171 -2.68 -2.30 2.00
C GLU A 171 -2.83 -1.41 0.76
N ARG A 172 -2.26 -1.75 -0.42
CA ARG A 172 -2.56 -0.95 -1.62
C ARG A 172 -3.97 -1.20 -2.16
N MET A 173 -4.55 -2.38 -1.92
CA MET A 173 -6.01 -2.57 -2.10
C MET A 173 -6.81 -1.74 -1.09
N GLU A 174 -6.32 -1.64 0.15
CA GLU A 174 -6.97 -0.84 1.20
C GLU A 174 -6.95 0.67 0.88
N ARG A 175 -5.86 1.21 0.33
CA ARG A 175 -5.77 2.61 -0.14
C ARG A 175 -6.83 2.96 -1.20
N LEU A 176 -7.05 2.07 -2.16
CA LEU A 176 -8.06 2.24 -3.20
C LEU A 176 -9.48 2.01 -2.67
N SER A 177 -9.67 1.04 -1.77
CA SER A 177 -10.93 0.84 -1.04
C SER A 177 -11.33 2.12 -0.30
N GLN A 178 -10.49 2.62 0.62
CA GLN A 178 -10.87 3.70 1.54
C GLN A 178 -11.11 5.05 0.85
N LYS A 179 -10.40 5.40 -0.24
CA LYS A 179 -10.66 6.64 -1.00
C LYS A 179 -11.73 6.51 -2.10
N LEU A 180 -12.13 5.30 -2.47
CA LEU A 180 -13.23 5.04 -3.42
C LEU A 180 -14.48 4.44 -2.74
N LEU A 181 -14.57 4.54 -1.41
CA LEU A 181 -15.66 3.99 -0.57
C LEU A 181 -17.08 4.45 -0.95
N THR A 182 -17.21 5.44 -1.82
CA THR A 182 -18.49 5.91 -2.39
C THR A 182 -18.95 5.16 -3.64
N PHE A 183 -18.09 4.33 -4.27
CA PHE A 183 -18.41 3.60 -5.51
C PHE A 183 -18.09 2.11 -5.42
N ALA A 184 -19.09 1.33 -4.99
CA ALA A 184 -19.05 -0.14 -4.88
C ALA A 184 -18.39 -0.90 -6.06
N PRO A 185 -18.64 -0.61 -7.36
CA PRO A 185 -18.06 -1.41 -8.45
C PRO A 185 -16.53 -1.34 -8.54
N MET A 186 -15.88 -0.28 -8.03
CA MET A 186 -14.41 -0.14 -8.09
C MET A 186 -13.70 -1.23 -7.25
N ARG A 187 -14.34 -1.71 -6.17
CA ARG A 187 -13.78 -2.72 -5.26
C ARG A 187 -13.51 -4.05 -5.97
N SER A 188 -14.41 -4.46 -6.86
CA SER A 188 -14.34 -5.76 -7.53
C SER A 188 -13.16 -5.86 -8.50
N TYR A 189 -12.81 -4.78 -9.21
CA TYR A 189 -11.72 -4.80 -10.19
C TYR A 189 -10.34 -5.00 -9.55
N TRP A 190 -10.07 -4.33 -8.42
CA TRP A 190 -8.78 -4.47 -7.74
C TRP A 190 -8.62 -5.84 -7.07
N MET A 191 -9.68 -6.39 -6.47
CA MET A 191 -9.67 -7.77 -5.98
C MET A 191 -9.50 -8.78 -7.12
N LEU A 192 -10.11 -8.54 -8.29
CA LEU A 192 -9.93 -9.39 -9.47
C LEU A 192 -8.49 -9.35 -9.99
N LEU A 193 -7.88 -8.16 -10.09
CA LEU A 193 -6.47 -8.01 -10.49
C LEU A 193 -5.52 -8.70 -9.50
N PHE A 194 -5.73 -8.51 -8.19
CA PHE A 194 -4.95 -9.16 -7.13
C PHE A 194 -4.99 -10.69 -7.18
N LEU A 195 -6.08 -11.29 -7.69
CA LEU A 195 -6.17 -12.74 -7.93
C LEU A 195 -5.56 -13.14 -9.28
N LEU A 196 -5.89 -12.43 -10.36
CA LEU A 196 -5.46 -12.78 -11.72
C LEU A 196 -3.94 -12.64 -11.94
N ILE A 197 -3.26 -11.73 -11.24
CA ILE A 197 -1.82 -11.51 -11.42
C ILE A 197 -0.99 -12.68 -10.87
N PRO A 198 -1.14 -13.12 -9.60
CA PRO A 198 -0.50 -14.34 -9.12
C PRO A 198 -0.92 -15.60 -9.89
N LEU A 199 -2.20 -15.72 -10.29
CA LEU A 199 -2.67 -16.87 -11.07
C LEU A 199 -2.07 -16.95 -12.49
N SER A 200 -1.92 -15.81 -13.18
CA SER A 200 -1.26 -15.77 -14.50
C SER A 200 0.25 -15.96 -14.40
N GLY A 201 0.89 -15.39 -13.38
CA GLY A 201 2.30 -15.66 -13.05
C GLY A 201 2.56 -17.14 -12.76
N LEU A 202 1.65 -17.79 -12.01
CA LEU A 202 1.69 -19.24 -11.77
C LEU A 202 1.49 -20.02 -13.07
N GLY A 203 0.46 -19.70 -13.87
CA GLY A 203 0.19 -20.39 -15.14
C GLY A 203 1.37 -20.33 -16.11
N TYR A 204 1.99 -19.15 -16.26
CA TYR A 204 3.23 -18.98 -17.01
C TYR A 204 4.37 -19.81 -16.42
N SER A 205 4.58 -19.76 -15.11
CA SER A 205 5.66 -20.50 -14.43
C SER A 205 5.50 -22.02 -14.53
N LEU A 206 4.28 -22.55 -14.41
CA LEU A 206 3.98 -23.97 -14.57
C LEU A 206 4.24 -24.41 -16.03
N TRP A 207 3.80 -23.63 -17.02
CA TRP A 207 4.08 -23.88 -18.44
C TRP A 207 5.59 -23.90 -18.73
N ARG A 208 6.33 -22.90 -18.24
CA ARG A 208 7.79 -22.81 -18.43
C ARG A 208 8.57 -23.90 -17.71
N THR A 209 8.12 -24.31 -16.53
CA THR A 209 8.68 -25.46 -15.81
C THR A 209 8.42 -26.75 -16.59
N TRP A 210 7.21 -26.91 -17.16
CA TRP A 210 6.91 -28.04 -18.04
C TRP A 210 7.79 -28.07 -19.30
N THR A 211 8.03 -26.93 -19.98
CA THR A 211 8.89 -26.91 -21.17
C THR A 211 10.35 -27.17 -20.86
N ILE A 212 10.91 -26.58 -19.80
CA ILE A 212 12.34 -26.67 -19.51
C ILE A 212 12.77 -28.02 -18.93
N LEU A 213 11.91 -28.70 -18.16
CA LEU A 213 12.30 -29.95 -17.48
C LEU A 213 12.65 -31.09 -18.47
N PRO A 214 13.81 -31.76 -18.32
CA PRO A 214 14.24 -32.91 -19.13
C PRO A 214 13.67 -34.25 -18.62
N LEU A 215 12.51 -34.23 -17.95
CA LEU A 215 11.97 -35.38 -17.21
C LEU A 215 10.82 -36.06 -17.96
N ALA A 216 10.57 -37.33 -17.65
CA ALA A 216 9.36 -38.03 -18.10
C ALA A 216 8.08 -37.34 -17.58
N PRO A 217 6.94 -37.41 -18.30
CA PRO A 217 5.73 -36.64 -17.98
C PRO A 217 5.22 -36.78 -16.55
N ILE A 218 5.31 -37.98 -15.95
CA ILE A 218 4.90 -38.22 -14.56
C ILE A 218 5.66 -37.34 -13.57
N TYR A 219 6.98 -37.24 -13.69
CA TYR A 219 7.81 -36.41 -12.81
C TYR A 219 7.58 -34.91 -13.05
N LYS A 220 7.26 -34.49 -14.29
CA LYS A 220 6.84 -33.12 -14.56
C LYS A 220 5.54 -32.79 -13.81
N TRP A 221 4.53 -33.66 -13.89
CA TRP A 221 3.28 -33.50 -13.14
C TRP A 221 3.49 -33.47 -11.62
N MET A 222 4.43 -34.26 -11.08
CA MET A 222 4.81 -34.19 -9.66
C MET A 222 5.38 -32.81 -9.28
N VAL A 223 6.33 -32.27 -10.06
CA VAL A 223 6.91 -30.93 -9.79
C VAL A 223 5.85 -29.83 -9.89
N LEU A 224 5.04 -29.83 -10.95
CA LEU A 224 3.94 -28.87 -11.12
C LEU A 224 2.88 -29.00 -10.01
N GLY A 225 2.59 -30.22 -9.55
CA GLY A 225 1.69 -30.49 -8.44
C GLY A 225 2.20 -29.93 -7.10
N VAL A 226 3.51 -30.06 -6.83
CA VAL A 226 4.15 -29.43 -5.66
C VAL A 226 4.09 -27.90 -5.75
N MET A 227 4.42 -27.31 -6.91
CA MET A 227 4.30 -25.86 -7.11
C MET A 227 2.87 -25.35 -6.86
N LEU A 228 1.87 -26.07 -7.37
CA LEU A 228 0.46 -25.75 -7.16
C LEU A 228 0.05 -25.90 -5.69
N LEU A 229 0.48 -26.97 -5.01
CA LEU A 229 0.20 -27.20 -3.58
C LEU A 229 0.78 -26.08 -2.70
N CYS A 230 2.04 -25.72 -2.92
CA CYS A 230 2.69 -24.61 -2.21
C CYS A 230 1.99 -23.26 -2.45
N PHE A 231 1.49 -23.03 -3.66
CA PHE A 231 0.68 -21.85 -3.98
C PHE A 231 -0.72 -21.90 -3.33
N VAL A 232 -1.36 -23.07 -3.25
CA VAL A 232 -2.62 -23.26 -2.51
C VAL A 232 -2.42 -22.99 -1.01
N CYS A 233 -1.28 -23.36 -0.41
CA CYS A 233 -0.97 -23.00 0.98
C CYS A 233 -1.02 -21.48 1.24
N PHE A 234 -0.64 -20.63 0.27
CA PHE A 234 -0.79 -19.17 0.40
C PHE A 234 -2.25 -18.77 0.64
N PHE A 235 -3.18 -19.29 -0.18
CA PHE A 235 -4.60 -19.00 -0.03
C PHE A 235 -5.21 -19.62 1.24
N LEU A 236 -4.71 -20.78 1.68
CA LEU A 236 -5.12 -21.40 2.95
C LEU A 236 -4.68 -20.61 4.19
N ASN A 237 -3.69 -19.72 4.08
CA ASN A 237 -3.31 -18.81 5.17
C ASN A 237 -4.32 -17.66 5.36
N PHE A 238 -5.02 -17.26 4.30
CA PHE A 238 -6.09 -16.24 4.35
C PHE A 238 -7.49 -16.85 4.49
N ALA A 239 -7.66 -18.14 4.19
CA ALA A 239 -8.87 -18.88 4.51
C ALA A 239 -9.05 -18.98 6.04
N TRP A 240 -10.30 -18.96 6.50
CA TRP A 240 -10.58 -19.07 7.93
C TRP A 240 -10.06 -20.41 8.49
N GLY A 241 -9.23 -20.31 9.53
CA GLY A 241 -8.82 -21.45 10.34
C GLY A 241 -7.35 -21.88 10.25
N LEU A 242 -6.41 -21.03 9.83
CA LEU A 242 -4.98 -21.25 10.13
C LEU A 242 -4.75 -21.35 11.65
N ASP A 243 -5.38 -20.44 12.41
CA ASP A 243 -5.41 -20.44 13.88
C ASP A 243 -6.06 -21.69 14.50
N ASP A 244 -6.82 -22.49 13.74
CA ASP A 244 -7.40 -23.75 14.21
C ASP A 244 -6.48 -24.98 13.98
N LYS A 245 -5.28 -24.80 13.40
CA LYS A 245 -4.35 -25.90 13.13
C LYS A 245 -3.29 -26.04 14.22
N PRO A 246 -2.79 -27.25 14.52
CA PRO A 246 -1.66 -27.43 15.44
C PRO A 246 -0.48 -26.54 15.07
N MET A 247 0.18 -25.92 16.05
CA MET A 247 1.22 -24.90 15.81
C MET A 247 2.26 -25.29 14.72
N PRO A 248 2.84 -26.51 14.68
CA PRO A 248 3.79 -26.88 13.62
C PRO A 248 3.18 -26.87 12.22
N VAL A 249 1.89 -27.21 12.08
CA VAL A 249 1.16 -27.20 10.82
C VAL A 249 0.85 -25.76 10.40
N ALA A 250 0.40 -24.92 11.33
CA ALA A 250 0.15 -23.50 11.07
C ALA A 250 1.43 -22.76 10.64
N VAL A 251 2.56 -23.00 11.33
CA VAL A 251 3.88 -22.51 10.92
C VAL A 251 4.25 -23.03 9.52
N GLY A 252 4.17 -24.34 9.27
CA GLY A 252 4.52 -24.92 7.97
C GLY A 252 3.70 -24.35 6.81
N MET A 253 2.38 -24.20 6.98
CA MET A 253 1.50 -23.59 5.98
C MET A 253 1.81 -22.10 5.75
N TYR A 254 2.05 -21.35 6.84
CA TYR A 254 2.43 -19.94 6.76
C TYR A 254 3.75 -19.77 5.99
N GLU A 255 4.81 -20.46 6.42
CA GLU A 255 6.16 -20.30 5.86
C GLU A 255 6.23 -20.76 4.40
N VAL A 256 5.62 -21.91 4.04
CA VAL A 256 5.57 -22.40 2.66
C VAL A 256 4.70 -21.50 1.77
N GLY A 257 3.49 -21.17 2.22
CA GLY A 257 2.53 -20.39 1.42
C GLY A 257 3.08 -19.01 1.07
N ASN A 258 3.53 -18.26 2.07
CA ASN A 258 4.03 -16.90 1.83
C ASN A 258 5.37 -16.87 1.08
N SER A 259 6.29 -17.80 1.37
CA SER A 259 7.54 -17.92 0.60
C SER A 259 7.29 -18.19 -0.89
N THR A 260 6.20 -18.90 -1.21
CA THR A 260 5.85 -19.23 -2.61
C THR A 260 5.57 -18.00 -3.46
N ILE A 261 5.02 -16.91 -2.90
CA ILE A 261 4.77 -15.68 -3.68
C ILE A 261 6.07 -14.98 -4.06
N PHE A 262 7.05 -14.90 -3.15
CA PHE A 262 8.37 -14.37 -3.45
C PHE A 262 9.10 -15.26 -4.47
N ILE A 263 9.08 -16.58 -4.29
CA ILE A 263 9.67 -17.53 -5.26
C ILE A 263 8.99 -17.41 -6.63
N LEU A 264 7.67 -17.24 -6.68
CA LEU A 264 6.91 -17.08 -7.92
C LEU A 264 7.27 -15.78 -8.66
N LEU A 265 7.41 -14.65 -7.97
CA LEU A 265 7.90 -13.40 -8.55
C LEU A 265 9.23 -13.61 -9.29
N TYR A 266 10.22 -14.17 -8.59
CA TYR A 266 11.55 -14.40 -9.16
C TYR A 266 11.54 -15.46 -10.27
N LEU A 267 10.72 -16.50 -10.16
CA LEU A 267 10.55 -17.52 -11.19
C LEU A 267 9.95 -16.94 -12.49
N VAL A 268 8.92 -16.08 -12.37
CA VAL A 268 8.37 -15.32 -13.49
C VAL A 268 9.45 -14.43 -14.12
N MET A 269 10.19 -13.67 -13.31
CA MET A 269 11.26 -12.78 -13.80
C MET A 269 12.38 -13.54 -14.52
N ILE A 270 12.85 -14.65 -13.95
CA ILE A 270 13.89 -15.51 -14.55
C ILE A 270 13.40 -16.08 -15.89
N TYR A 271 12.17 -16.58 -15.96
CA TYR A 271 11.63 -17.11 -17.21
C TYR A 271 11.39 -16.03 -18.26
N LEU A 272 10.92 -14.83 -17.88
CA LEU A 272 10.78 -13.68 -18.78
C LEU A 272 12.13 -13.23 -19.35
N LEU A 273 13.20 -13.21 -18.53
CA LEU A 273 14.55 -12.91 -18.98
C LEU A 273 15.08 -13.98 -19.95
N LEU A 274 14.77 -15.26 -19.72
CA LEU A 274 15.12 -16.35 -20.65
C LEU A 274 14.34 -16.28 -21.96
N ASP A 275 13.06 -15.88 -21.94
CA ASP A 275 12.25 -15.70 -23.15
C ASP A 275 12.63 -14.45 -23.94
N LEU A 276 12.95 -13.34 -23.26
CA LEU A 276 13.50 -12.15 -23.90
C LEU A 276 14.88 -12.43 -24.48
N GLY A 277 15.75 -13.12 -23.73
CA GLY A 277 17.07 -13.57 -24.21
C GLY A 277 16.97 -14.48 -25.43
N ARG A 278 15.92 -15.32 -25.52
CA ARG A 278 15.63 -16.12 -26.72
C ARG A 278 15.14 -15.27 -27.90
N LEU A 279 14.30 -14.26 -27.63
CA LEU A 279 13.79 -13.33 -28.63
C LEU A 279 14.91 -12.49 -29.27
N VAL A 280 15.93 -12.09 -28.50
CA VAL A 280 17.14 -11.41 -29.01
C VAL A 280 18.29 -12.37 -29.35
N HIS A 281 18.00 -13.66 -29.52
CA HIS A 281 18.93 -14.73 -29.94
C HIS A 281 20.16 -14.99 -29.03
N LEU A 282 20.18 -14.44 -27.81
CA LEU A 282 21.22 -14.70 -26.80
C LEU A 282 21.03 -16.04 -26.06
N VAL A 283 19.79 -16.56 -26.00
CA VAL A 283 19.46 -17.84 -25.33
C VAL A 283 18.95 -18.85 -26.36
N PRO A 284 19.66 -19.97 -26.63
CA PRO A 284 19.24 -20.93 -27.64
C PRO A 284 18.00 -21.73 -27.18
N PRO A 285 17.09 -22.13 -28.09
CA PRO A 285 15.88 -22.89 -27.73
C PRO A 285 16.15 -24.18 -26.93
N SER A 286 17.29 -24.84 -27.16
CA SER A 286 17.77 -26.04 -26.44
C SER A 286 18.20 -25.79 -24.99
N PHE A 287 18.31 -24.53 -24.55
CA PHE A 287 18.50 -24.18 -23.15
C PHE A 287 17.16 -24.10 -22.38
N VAL A 288 16.07 -23.71 -23.06
CA VAL A 288 14.75 -23.51 -22.43
C VAL A 288 13.76 -24.65 -22.68
N THR A 289 14.15 -25.67 -23.44
CA THR A 289 13.31 -26.82 -23.82
C THR A 289 14.03 -28.13 -23.49
N GLY A 290 13.43 -28.97 -22.63
CA GLY A 290 13.95 -30.30 -22.30
C GLY A 290 15.40 -30.32 -21.80
N SER A 291 15.83 -29.30 -21.07
CA SER A 291 17.24 -29.00 -20.82
C SER A 291 17.63 -29.25 -19.36
N VAL A 292 18.55 -30.20 -19.15
CA VAL A 292 19.21 -30.40 -17.84
C VAL A 292 19.95 -29.13 -17.41
N ARG A 293 20.73 -28.53 -18.33
CA ARG A 293 21.51 -27.31 -18.05
C ARG A 293 20.62 -26.13 -17.71
N GLY A 294 19.54 -25.92 -18.48
CA GLY A 294 18.56 -24.86 -18.19
C GLY A 294 17.84 -25.05 -16.87
N SER A 295 17.37 -26.27 -16.58
CA SER A 295 16.67 -26.59 -15.33
C SER A 295 17.58 -26.39 -14.11
N LEU A 296 18.82 -26.89 -14.16
CA LEU A 296 19.80 -26.68 -13.09
C LEU A 296 20.21 -25.20 -12.93
N ALA A 297 20.28 -24.44 -14.01
CA ALA A 297 20.57 -23.00 -13.95
C ALA A 297 19.44 -22.22 -13.26
N VAL A 298 18.17 -22.50 -13.56
CA VAL A 298 17.01 -21.86 -12.90
C VAL A 298 16.95 -22.23 -11.42
N VAL A 299 17.06 -23.52 -11.09
CA VAL A 299 17.04 -24.00 -9.69
C VAL A 299 18.23 -23.46 -8.90
N GLY A 300 19.43 -23.47 -9.49
CA GLY A 300 20.65 -22.95 -8.86
C GLY A 300 20.60 -21.43 -8.63
N LEU A 301 20.08 -20.66 -9.59
CA LEU A 301 19.91 -19.21 -9.45
C LEU A 301 18.89 -18.87 -8.36
N LEU A 302 17.77 -19.58 -8.30
CA LEU A 302 16.81 -19.45 -7.19
C LEU A 302 17.46 -19.81 -5.84
N ALA A 303 18.15 -20.95 -5.76
CA ALA A 303 18.80 -21.38 -4.53
C ALA A 303 19.81 -20.32 -4.03
N VAL A 304 20.62 -19.74 -4.92
CA VAL A 304 21.55 -18.65 -4.58
C VAL A 304 20.80 -17.38 -4.13
N LEU A 305 19.81 -16.92 -4.89
CA LEU A 305 19.07 -15.68 -4.58
C LEU A 305 18.31 -15.76 -3.25
N PHE A 306 17.62 -16.88 -2.98
CA PHE A 306 16.85 -17.05 -1.76
C PHE A 306 17.73 -17.39 -0.55
N THR A 307 18.88 -18.05 -0.74
CA THR A 307 19.89 -18.21 0.33
C THR A 307 20.54 -16.86 0.69
N TYR A 308 20.92 -16.07 -0.32
CA TYR A 308 21.39 -14.69 -0.14
C TYR A 308 20.35 -13.85 0.61
N GLY A 309 19.08 -13.89 0.16
CA GLY A 309 17.98 -13.18 0.80
C GLY A 309 17.73 -13.61 2.25
N TYR A 310 17.94 -14.89 2.57
CA TYR A 310 17.83 -15.39 3.93
C TYR A 310 18.94 -14.87 4.85
N PHE A 311 20.20 -14.88 4.40
CA PHE A 311 21.28 -14.32 5.19
C PHE A 311 21.16 -12.80 5.36
N HIS A 312 20.75 -12.07 4.32
CA HIS A 312 20.44 -10.63 4.40
C HIS A 312 19.18 -10.28 5.21
N TYR A 313 18.30 -11.26 5.47
CA TYR A 313 17.24 -11.11 6.46
C TYR A 313 17.76 -11.41 7.87
N GLN A 314 18.62 -12.40 8.07
CA GLN A 314 19.18 -12.70 9.39
C GLN A 314 20.09 -11.58 9.91
N ASP A 315 20.89 -10.96 9.03
CA ASP A 315 21.63 -9.74 9.32
C ASP A 315 20.67 -8.57 9.65
N LYS A 316 20.76 -8.07 10.89
CA LYS A 316 19.93 -6.96 11.38
C LYS A 316 20.82 -5.71 11.43
N VAL A 317 20.77 -4.92 10.37
CA VAL A 317 21.68 -3.79 10.16
C VAL A 317 21.43 -2.69 11.20
N ARG A 318 22.49 -2.29 11.90
CA ARG A 318 22.49 -1.17 12.84
C ARG A 318 22.60 0.16 12.08
N GLN A 319 21.62 1.03 12.23
CA GLN A 319 21.61 2.38 11.64
C GLN A 319 21.79 3.42 12.75
N GLU A 320 22.90 4.17 12.76
CA GLU A 320 23.13 5.21 13.77
C GLU A 320 22.65 6.58 13.28
N ILE A 321 21.90 7.31 14.13
CA ILE A 321 21.48 8.69 13.87
C ILE A 321 21.76 9.59 15.08
N THR A 322 22.11 10.86 14.81
CA THR A 322 22.25 11.90 15.84
C THR A 322 21.13 12.91 15.68
N LEU A 323 20.29 13.03 16.71
CA LEU A 323 19.21 14.00 16.77
C LEU A 323 19.68 15.18 17.64
N ALA A 324 20.08 16.28 17.00
CA ALA A 324 20.52 17.50 17.70
C ALA A 324 19.34 18.45 17.94
N THR A 325 19.27 19.11 19.10
CA THR A 325 18.21 20.08 19.42
C THR A 325 18.67 21.27 20.26
N SER A 326 17.96 22.40 20.14
CA SER A 326 18.08 23.54 21.05
C SER A 326 17.00 23.56 22.14
N LYS A 327 16.23 22.48 22.29
CA LYS A 327 15.18 22.32 23.30
C LYS A 327 15.76 21.72 24.58
N PRO A 328 15.32 22.11 25.79
CA PRO A 328 15.93 21.63 27.02
C PRO A 328 15.85 20.11 27.20
N LEU A 329 17.01 19.47 27.34
CA LEU A 329 17.16 18.06 27.73
C LEU A 329 17.88 17.97 29.09
N PRO A 330 17.44 17.12 30.04
CA PRO A 330 18.14 16.93 31.32
C PRO A 330 19.53 16.28 31.15
N ARG A 331 19.68 15.46 30.10
CA ARG A 331 20.88 14.71 29.72
C ARG A 331 20.74 14.24 28.25
N PRO A 332 21.82 13.84 27.57
CA PRO A 332 21.71 13.08 26.33
C PRO A 332 20.95 11.76 26.55
N LEU A 333 20.19 11.33 25.53
CA LEU A 333 19.40 10.09 25.56
C LEU A 333 19.81 9.18 24.39
N LYS A 334 20.09 7.91 24.68
CA LYS A 334 20.30 6.87 23.68
C LYS A 334 19.02 6.05 23.54
N MET A 335 18.42 6.05 22.36
CA MET A 335 17.17 5.35 22.08
C MET A 335 17.40 4.28 21.02
N VAL A 336 16.85 3.09 21.21
CA VAL A 336 16.72 2.11 20.12
C VAL A 336 15.33 2.26 19.51
N MET A 337 15.27 2.50 18.20
CA MET A 337 14.02 2.66 17.46
C MET A 337 13.88 1.57 16.40
N LEU A 338 12.69 1.00 16.27
CA LEU A 338 12.39 -0.07 15.31
C LEU A 338 10.91 -0.04 14.91
N SER A 339 10.54 -0.83 13.91
CA SER A 339 9.15 -1.06 13.49
C SER A 339 9.07 -2.44 12.84
N ASP A 340 7.84 -2.91 12.57
CA ASP A 340 7.55 -4.03 11.68
C ASP A 340 8.24 -5.33 12.14
N LEU A 341 8.03 -5.70 13.41
CA LEU A 341 8.57 -6.91 14.01
C LEU A 341 7.85 -8.16 13.48
N HIS A 342 6.55 -8.04 13.19
CA HIS A 342 5.68 -9.13 12.71
C HIS A 342 5.89 -10.45 13.48
N LEU A 343 5.85 -10.37 14.82
CA LEU A 343 5.96 -11.55 15.67
C LEU A 343 4.73 -12.43 15.48
N GLY A 344 4.93 -13.74 15.33
CA GLY A 344 3.85 -14.65 14.98
C GLY A 344 4.35 -16.03 14.56
N TYR A 345 3.67 -16.63 13.57
CA TYR A 345 4.04 -17.94 13.04
C TYR A 345 5.45 -17.96 12.41
N HIS A 346 5.93 -16.82 11.92
CA HIS A 346 7.20 -16.70 11.19
C HIS A 346 8.35 -16.12 12.02
N ASN A 347 8.16 -14.92 12.58
CA ASN A 347 9.16 -14.28 13.44
C ASN A 347 8.93 -14.80 14.86
N ARG A 348 9.43 -16.01 15.07
CA ARG A 348 9.21 -16.85 16.25
C ARG A 348 10.12 -16.46 17.43
N VAL A 349 9.76 -16.90 18.63
CA VAL A 349 10.37 -16.45 19.90
C VAL A 349 11.88 -16.65 19.97
N GLY A 350 12.41 -17.71 19.34
CA GLY A 350 13.85 -17.97 19.26
C GLY A 350 14.63 -16.98 18.37
N GLU A 351 13.96 -16.25 17.48
CA GLU A 351 14.54 -15.14 16.73
C GLU A 351 14.31 -13.81 17.45
N PHE A 352 13.11 -13.55 17.98
CA PHE A 352 12.86 -12.35 18.79
C PHE A 352 13.80 -12.23 20.00
N ARG A 353 14.14 -13.34 20.67
CA ARG A 353 15.15 -13.38 21.74
C ARG A 353 16.54 -12.91 21.30
N ARG A 354 16.93 -13.11 20.03
CA ARG A 354 18.18 -12.57 19.47
C ARG A 354 18.10 -11.06 19.32
N TRP A 355 16.93 -10.54 18.89
CA TRP A 355 16.68 -9.11 18.78
C TRP A 355 16.66 -8.44 20.15
N VAL A 356 16.02 -9.05 21.16
CA VAL A 356 16.04 -8.55 22.56
C VAL A 356 17.46 -8.46 23.11
N LYS A 357 18.34 -9.45 22.85
CA LYS A 357 19.76 -9.35 23.21
C LYS A 357 20.43 -8.17 22.50
N LEU A 358 20.30 -8.08 21.19
CA LEU A 358 20.87 -7.01 20.35
C LEU A 358 20.39 -5.60 20.79
N ILE A 359 19.12 -5.44 21.19
CA ILE A 359 18.59 -4.18 21.71
C ILE A 359 19.20 -3.87 23.09
N ASN A 360 19.34 -4.87 23.96
CA ASN A 360 19.96 -4.69 25.28
C ASN A 360 21.48 -4.40 25.20
N ASP A 361 22.17 -4.97 24.20
CA ASP A 361 23.60 -4.74 23.93
C ASP A 361 23.90 -3.28 23.53
N GLU A 362 22.89 -2.53 23.07
CA GLU A 362 23.02 -1.08 22.84
C GLU A 362 22.99 -0.25 24.13
N HIS A 363 22.54 -0.81 25.26
CA HIS A 363 22.28 -0.06 26.49
C HIS A 363 21.39 1.20 26.28
N PRO A 364 20.18 1.08 25.71
CA PRO A 364 19.28 2.21 25.51
C PRO A 364 18.67 2.70 26.82
N ASP A 365 18.32 3.99 26.85
CA ASP A 365 17.43 4.61 27.82
C ASP A 365 15.96 4.27 27.56
N LEU A 366 15.58 4.20 26.27
CA LEU A 366 14.20 3.97 25.81
C LEU A 366 14.22 3.08 24.55
N VAL A 367 13.20 2.23 24.41
CA VAL A 367 12.92 1.49 23.17
C VAL A 367 11.63 2.03 22.55
N LEU A 368 11.68 2.51 21.31
CA LEU A 368 10.53 3.05 20.58
C LEU A 368 10.14 2.13 19.42
N ILE A 369 8.86 1.76 19.31
CA ILE A 369 8.36 0.85 18.27
C ILE A 369 7.26 1.52 17.42
N GLY A 370 7.55 1.67 16.12
CA GLY A 370 6.72 2.36 15.14
C GLY A 370 5.54 1.56 14.57
N GLY A 371 5.03 0.55 15.29
CA GLY A 371 3.89 -0.30 14.87
C GLY A 371 4.29 -1.71 14.40
N ASP A 372 3.27 -2.49 14.03
CA ASP A 372 3.31 -3.88 13.57
C ASP A 372 4.25 -4.79 14.38
N ILE A 373 3.91 -4.95 15.65
CA ILE A 373 4.50 -5.93 16.55
C ILE A 373 3.91 -7.32 16.29
N ILE A 374 2.63 -7.41 15.98
CA ILE A 374 1.82 -8.64 15.95
C ILE A 374 1.45 -8.99 14.52
N ASP A 375 1.93 -10.12 13.99
CA ASP A 375 1.59 -10.54 12.63
C ASP A 375 0.22 -11.25 12.54
N GLY A 376 -0.85 -10.48 12.71
CA GLY A 376 -2.24 -10.89 12.46
C GLY A 376 -2.84 -11.97 13.38
N SER A 377 -2.04 -12.76 14.11
CA SER A 377 -2.53 -13.79 15.03
C SER A 377 -1.91 -13.66 16.42
N ILE A 378 -2.75 -13.33 17.41
CA ILE A 378 -2.33 -13.29 18.81
C ILE A 378 -2.05 -14.68 19.39
N ARG A 379 -2.68 -15.72 18.84
CA ARG A 379 -2.48 -17.11 19.27
C ARG A 379 -1.00 -17.48 19.12
N ALA A 380 -0.40 -17.08 18.01
CA ALA A 380 1.00 -17.36 17.71
C ALA A 380 1.97 -16.73 18.73
N LEU A 381 1.68 -15.54 19.27
CA LEU A 381 2.51 -14.90 20.28
C LEU A 381 2.32 -15.52 21.67
N ASN A 382 1.08 -15.88 22.01
CA ASN A 382 0.71 -16.41 23.33
C ASN A 382 1.27 -17.82 23.54
N GLU A 383 1.10 -18.74 22.58
CA GLU A 383 1.66 -20.10 22.65
C GLU A 383 3.20 -20.11 22.65
N GLN A 384 3.84 -19.03 22.17
CA GLN A 384 5.29 -18.86 22.18
C GLN A 384 5.81 -18.06 23.38
N GLY A 385 4.94 -17.55 24.27
CA GLY A 385 5.33 -16.78 25.45
C GLY A 385 5.99 -15.44 25.15
N MET A 386 5.72 -14.80 24.00
CA MET A 386 6.42 -13.59 23.53
C MET A 386 6.42 -12.43 24.56
N ALA A 387 5.33 -12.27 25.32
CA ALA A 387 5.19 -11.28 26.38
C ALA A 387 6.22 -11.44 27.51
N ALA A 388 6.76 -12.66 27.72
CA ALA A 388 7.82 -12.92 28.68
C ALA A 388 9.24 -12.66 28.13
N GLU A 389 9.42 -12.58 26.80
CA GLU A 389 10.69 -12.10 26.21
C GLU A 389 10.72 -10.56 26.13
N PHE A 390 9.60 -9.89 25.83
CA PHE A 390 9.52 -8.42 25.86
C PHE A 390 9.93 -7.85 27.22
N ARG A 391 9.46 -8.46 28.32
CA ARG A 391 9.84 -8.10 29.71
C ARG A 391 11.31 -8.37 30.07
N LYS A 392 12.16 -8.77 29.11
CA LYS A 392 13.62 -8.85 29.26
C LYS A 392 14.35 -7.70 28.56
N LEU A 393 13.64 -6.76 27.93
CA LEU A 393 14.23 -5.51 27.49
C LEU A 393 14.58 -4.66 28.73
N ASN A 394 15.81 -4.17 28.79
CA ASN A 394 16.37 -3.49 29.97
C ASN A 394 15.92 -2.02 30.10
N ALA A 395 15.02 -1.55 29.22
CA ALA A 395 14.59 -0.16 29.10
C ALA A 395 13.09 -0.06 28.82
N PRO A 396 12.40 1.01 29.25
CA PRO A 396 10.98 1.24 28.94
C PRO A 396 10.67 1.18 27.45
N VAL A 397 9.64 0.42 27.09
CA VAL A 397 9.20 0.22 25.70
C VAL A 397 7.95 1.06 25.42
N TYR A 398 8.02 1.98 24.47
CA TYR A 398 6.90 2.78 23.99
C TYR A 398 6.55 2.40 22.55
N ALA A 399 5.27 2.26 22.23
CA ALA A 399 4.84 1.81 20.91
C ALA A 399 3.51 2.43 20.47
N CYS A 400 3.32 2.62 19.17
CA CYS A 400 1.99 2.80 18.57
C CYS A 400 1.42 1.46 18.06
N LEU A 401 0.23 1.50 17.45
CA LEU A 401 -0.29 0.42 16.61
C LEU A 401 0.18 0.63 15.17
N GLY A 402 0.38 -0.47 14.44
CA GLY A 402 0.31 -0.50 12.98
C GLY A 402 -1.01 -1.13 12.50
N ASN A 403 -1.06 -1.58 11.24
CA ASN A 403 -2.26 -2.17 10.67
C ASN A 403 -2.45 -3.66 10.99
N HIS A 404 -1.40 -4.46 11.20
CA HIS A 404 -1.56 -5.88 11.53
C HIS A 404 -2.18 -6.11 12.92
N GLU A 405 -2.05 -5.17 13.86
CA GLU A 405 -2.77 -5.22 15.14
C GLU A 405 -4.30 -5.17 14.97
N TYR A 406 -4.81 -4.51 13.93
CA TYR A 406 -6.25 -4.49 13.63
C TYR A 406 -6.73 -5.85 13.13
N TYR A 407 -5.95 -6.52 12.29
CA TYR A 407 -6.24 -7.87 11.78
C TYR A 407 -6.25 -8.90 12.92
N SER A 408 -5.37 -8.75 13.93
CA SER A 408 -5.33 -9.61 15.13
C SER A 408 -6.52 -9.46 16.10
N GLY A 409 -7.37 -8.46 15.87
CA GLY A 409 -8.47 -8.09 16.76
C GLY A 409 -8.00 -7.22 17.92
N ASN A 410 -7.87 -5.91 17.65
CA ASN A 410 -7.34 -4.82 18.49
C ASN A 410 -7.46 -5.01 20.03
N ARG A 411 -8.61 -5.44 20.59
CA ARG A 411 -8.73 -5.72 22.05
C ARG A 411 -7.75 -6.77 22.58
N LYS A 412 -7.46 -7.83 21.80
CA LYS A 412 -6.48 -8.87 22.15
C LYS A 412 -5.05 -8.36 22.04
N ALA A 413 -4.75 -7.55 21.01
CA ALA A 413 -3.48 -6.85 20.89
C ALA A 413 -3.21 -5.96 22.11
N GLN A 414 -4.15 -5.08 22.47
CA GLN A 414 -4.02 -4.23 23.66
C GLN A 414 -3.79 -5.01 24.97
N GLN A 415 -4.34 -6.22 25.09
CA GLN A 415 -4.06 -7.10 26.23
C GLN A 415 -2.61 -7.60 26.22
N PHE A 416 -2.14 -8.12 25.08
CA PHE A 416 -0.75 -8.57 24.93
C PHE A 416 0.26 -7.46 25.24
N TYR A 417 0.06 -6.24 24.75
CA TYR A 417 0.98 -5.13 25.04
C TYR A 417 1.11 -4.87 26.56
N ARG A 418 0.01 -4.97 27.32
CA ARG A 418 0.05 -4.86 28.80
C ARG A 418 0.80 -6.03 29.44
N GLU A 419 0.56 -7.25 29.00
CA GLU A 419 1.25 -8.47 29.50
C GLU A 419 2.74 -8.50 29.13
N ALA A 420 3.11 -7.84 28.03
CA ALA A 420 4.47 -7.64 27.56
C ALA A 420 5.21 -6.47 28.24
N GLY A 421 4.52 -5.65 29.04
CA GLY A 421 5.10 -4.45 29.67
C GLY A 421 5.34 -3.28 28.71
N ILE A 422 4.64 -3.24 27.58
CA ILE A 422 4.79 -2.19 26.56
C ILE A 422 3.80 -1.04 26.85
N HIS A 423 4.32 0.18 26.90
CA HIS A 423 3.52 1.40 26.96
C HIS A 423 2.92 1.72 25.59
N LEU A 424 1.78 1.11 25.30
CA LEU A 424 0.99 1.33 24.10
C LEU A 424 0.35 2.73 24.11
N LEU A 425 0.71 3.54 23.11
CA LEU A 425 0.20 4.89 22.88
C LEU A 425 -0.74 4.89 21.67
N ILE A 426 -2.04 5.00 21.93
CA ILE A 426 -3.12 5.17 20.94
C ILE A 426 -3.64 6.60 21.08
N ASP A 427 -3.51 7.42 20.02
CA ASP A 427 -3.90 8.84 19.99
C ASP A 427 -3.59 9.63 21.29
N SER A 428 -2.37 9.44 21.79
CA SER A 428 -1.95 9.90 23.12
C SER A 428 -0.50 10.39 23.12
N VAL A 429 -0.18 11.17 24.16
CA VAL A 429 1.14 11.76 24.38
C VAL A 429 1.58 11.44 25.79
N ILE A 430 2.84 11.04 25.96
CA ILE A 430 3.51 10.95 27.26
C ILE A 430 4.77 11.82 27.25
N THR A 431 5.11 12.39 28.40
CA THR A 431 6.42 13.03 28.61
C THR A 431 7.28 12.12 29.49
N VAL A 432 8.49 11.79 29.02
CA VAL A 432 9.48 10.92 29.71
C VAL A 432 10.88 11.45 29.43
N ASP A 433 11.82 11.38 30.39
CA ASP A 433 13.19 11.90 30.30
C ASP A 433 13.35 13.34 29.73
N GLY A 434 12.32 14.19 29.85
CA GLY A 434 12.30 15.55 29.31
C GLY A 434 11.84 15.68 27.85
N ILE A 435 11.51 14.58 27.18
CA ILE A 435 10.96 14.55 25.81
C ILE A 435 9.47 14.18 25.80
N ASN A 436 8.77 14.54 24.73
CA ASN A 436 7.43 14.04 24.44
C ASN A 436 7.51 12.87 23.45
N ILE A 437 6.76 11.79 23.72
CA ILE A 437 6.49 10.72 22.76
C ILE A 437 5.00 10.78 22.44
N VAL A 438 4.69 11.01 21.16
CA VAL A 438 3.32 10.98 20.62
C VAL A 438 3.13 9.65 19.92
N GLY A 439 2.19 8.82 20.39
CA GLY A 439 1.69 7.68 19.62
C GLY A 439 0.36 8.05 18.99
N ARG A 440 0.31 8.08 17.66
CA ARG A 440 -0.92 8.31 16.91
C ARG A 440 -1.51 6.98 16.49
N ASP A 441 -2.84 6.85 16.53
CA ASP A 441 -3.49 5.59 16.17
C ASP A 441 -3.34 5.29 14.67
N ASP A 442 -3.34 4.01 14.30
CA ASP A 442 -3.03 3.58 12.94
C ASP A 442 -4.06 4.07 11.92
N ARG A 443 -3.61 4.27 10.67
CA ARG A 443 -4.43 4.80 9.58
C ARG A 443 -5.64 3.92 9.26
N THR A 444 -5.57 2.62 9.55
CA THR A 444 -6.69 1.68 9.45
C THR A 444 -7.90 2.14 10.26
N ASN A 445 -7.69 2.82 11.39
CA ASN A 445 -8.77 3.50 12.09
C ASN A 445 -9.10 4.84 11.44
N SER A 446 -10.16 4.87 10.62
CA SER A 446 -10.70 6.10 10.03
C SER A 446 -11.22 7.14 11.04
N ARG A 447 -11.24 6.83 12.34
CA ARG A 447 -11.59 7.75 13.45
C ARG A 447 -10.37 8.21 14.27
N ARG A 448 -9.14 7.89 13.86
CA ARG A 448 -7.90 8.37 14.51
C ARG A 448 -7.85 9.89 14.61
N ALA A 449 -7.19 10.40 15.63
CA ALA A 449 -7.08 11.83 15.91
C ALA A 449 -6.29 12.58 14.81
N SER A 450 -6.66 13.85 14.61
CA SER A 450 -5.77 14.78 13.91
C SER A 450 -4.52 15.00 14.77
N LEU A 451 -3.34 15.04 14.15
CA LEU A 451 -2.09 15.24 14.89
C LEU A 451 -2.11 16.59 15.64
N GLN A 452 -2.76 17.60 15.06
CA GLN A 452 -3.00 18.92 15.66
C GLN A 452 -3.80 18.83 16.98
N THR A 453 -4.73 17.87 17.11
CA THR A 453 -5.45 17.59 18.37
C THR A 453 -4.55 16.99 19.44
N LEU A 454 -3.54 16.20 19.05
CA LEU A 454 -2.58 15.59 19.97
C LEU A 454 -1.55 16.61 20.46
N VAL A 455 -0.86 17.30 19.54
CA VAL A 455 0.12 18.34 19.89
C VAL A 455 -0.52 19.59 20.52
N GLY A 456 -1.84 19.75 20.45
CA GLY A 456 -2.57 20.78 21.16
C GLY A 456 -2.60 20.61 22.68
N LYS A 457 -2.23 19.43 23.20
CA LYS A 457 -2.28 19.08 24.63
C LYS A 457 -0.91 18.94 25.30
N MET A 458 0.19 19.06 24.55
CA MET A 458 1.55 18.77 25.02
C MET A 458 2.37 20.05 25.26
N ASP A 459 3.39 19.94 26.11
CA ASP A 459 4.40 20.98 26.29
C ASP A 459 5.34 21.05 25.07
N LYS A 460 5.15 22.08 24.24
CA LYS A 460 5.90 22.28 22.99
C LYS A 460 7.35 22.75 23.18
N SER A 461 7.76 23.10 24.40
CA SER A 461 9.16 23.43 24.69
C SER A 461 10.09 22.21 24.61
N LYS A 462 9.54 21.01 24.80
CA LYS A 462 10.25 19.72 24.80
C LYS A 462 10.43 19.14 23.40
N TYR A 463 11.50 18.37 23.22
CA TYR A 463 11.72 17.62 21.99
C TYR A 463 10.61 16.58 21.83
N THR A 464 10.02 16.48 20.63
CA THR A 464 8.85 15.66 20.38
C THR A 464 9.12 14.64 19.27
N ILE A 465 9.01 13.37 19.65
CA ILE A 465 9.06 12.21 18.77
C ILE A 465 7.63 11.76 18.47
N LEU A 466 7.31 11.59 17.19
CA LEU A 466 6.06 10.98 16.73
C LEU A 466 6.29 9.54 16.28
N LEU A 467 5.46 8.63 16.79
CA LEU A 467 5.27 7.29 16.27
C LEU A 467 3.95 7.29 15.46
N ASP A 468 4.06 7.24 14.13
CA ASP A 468 2.94 7.20 13.19
C ASP A 468 3.30 6.19 12.09
N HIS A 469 2.77 4.97 12.21
CA HIS A 469 3.29 3.77 11.57
C HIS A 469 3.41 3.90 10.05
N GLN A 470 2.35 4.40 9.40
CA GLN A 470 2.28 4.48 7.93
C GLN A 470 2.74 5.86 7.43
N PRO A 471 3.79 5.97 6.58
CA PRO A 471 4.38 7.24 6.15
C PRO A 471 3.54 7.98 5.08
N TYR A 472 2.32 8.38 5.44
CA TYR A 472 1.44 9.22 4.64
C TYR A 472 1.30 10.61 5.25
N HIS A 473 1.06 11.60 4.38
CA HIS A 473 0.75 12.97 4.81
C HIS A 473 1.81 13.54 5.76
N LEU A 474 3.09 13.33 5.44
CA LEU A 474 4.23 13.72 6.27
C LEU A 474 4.23 15.23 6.59
N GLU A 475 3.61 16.04 5.73
CA GLU A 475 3.36 17.47 5.97
C GLU A 475 2.45 17.78 7.19
N GLU A 476 1.71 16.80 7.74
CA GLU A 476 0.96 16.96 8.99
C GLU A 476 1.90 17.14 10.19
N ALA A 477 3.02 16.40 10.23
CA ALA A 477 4.00 16.46 11.33
C ALA A 477 4.80 17.78 11.32
N GLU A 478 5.20 18.23 10.13
CA GLU A 478 5.81 19.55 9.91
C GLU A 478 4.88 20.67 10.41
N LYS A 479 3.60 20.64 10.01
CA LYS A 479 2.58 21.64 10.44
C LYS A 479 2.22 21.53 11.91
N ALA A 480 2.41 20.37 12.54
CA ALA A 480 2.18 20.16 13.96
C ALA A 480 3.36 20.63 14.83
N GLY A 481 4.55 20.83 14.24
CA GLY A 481 5.78 21.19 14.97
C GLY A 481 6.44 20.02 15.69
N ILE A 482 6.33 18.81 15.12
CA ILE A 482 7.08 17.63 15.54
C ILE A 482 8.57 17.83 15.20
N ASP A 483 9.49 17.36 16.04
CA ASP A 483 10.93 17.44 15.78
C ASP A 483 11.45 16.21 15.01
N PHE A 484 10.98 15.01 15.37
CA PHE A 484 11.30 13.75 14.69
C PHE A 484 10.07 12.82 14.55
N GLN A 485 9.94 12.13 13.41
CA GLN A 485 8.93 11.08 13.20
C GLN A 485 9.59 9.75 12.83
N LEU A 486 9.16 8.67 13.50
CA LEU A 486 9.43 7.29 13.12
C LEU A 486 8.20 6.70 12.40
N SER A 487 8.45 6.04 11.27
CA SER A 487 7.46 5.26 10.51
C SER A 487 8.09 3.95 10.00
N GLY A 488 7.26 2.96 9.69
CA GLY A 488 7.65 1.68 9.09
C GLY A 488 6.74 1.38 7.89
N HIS A 489 5.98 0.29 7.97
CA HIS A 489 4.89 -0.13 7.08
C HIS A 489 5.30 -0.53 5.64
N THR A 490 6.22 0.19 4.99
CA THR A 490 6.60 -0.06 3.59
C THR A 490 7.46 -1.33 3.43
N HIS A 491 8.15 -1.77 4.48
CA HIS A 491 9.28 -2.72 4.43
C HIS A 491 10.39 -2.40 3.41
N TYR A 492 10.39 -1.21 2.81
CA TYR A 492 11.01 -0.94 1.50
C TYR A 492 10.71 -2.03 0.44
N GLY A 493 9.47 -2.55 0.41
CA GLY A 493 9.01 -3.60 -0.50
C GLY A 493 9.52 -5.01 -0.20
N GLN A 494 10.35 -5.20 0.83
CA GLN A 494 11.00 -6.46 1.26
C GLN A 494 11.96 -7.11 0.23
N VAL A 495 11.63 -7.15 -1.06
CA VAL A 495 12.51 -7.60 -2.15
C VAL A 495 12.49 -6.64 -3.34
N TRP A 496 13.57 -6.58 -4.11
CA TRP A 496 13.60 -5.97 -5.44
C TRP A 496 12.78 -6.83 -6.43
N PRO A 497 12.05 -6.27 -7.42
CA PRO A 497 11.93 -4.86 -7.78
C PRO A 497 10.89 -4.08 -6.97
N ILE A 498 10.30 -4.68 -5.92
CA ILE A 498 9.17 -4.12 -5.18
C ILE A 498 9.57 -2.87 -4.40
N SER A 499 10.83 -2.77 -3.97
CA SER A 499 11.42 -1.53 -3.45
C SER A 499 11.25 -0.33 -4.41
N TRP A 500 11.43 -0.53 -5.73
CA TRP A 500 11.19 0.52 -6.74
C TRP A 500 9.71 0.84 -6.94
N ILE A 501 8.84 -0.12 -6.62
CA ILE A 501 7.39 0.07 -6.65
C ILE A 501 6.99 0.98 -5.49
N GLU A 502 7.51 0.73 -4.28
CA GLU A 502 7.29 1.57 -3.10
C GLU A 502 7.88 2.98 -3.27
N ASP A 503 9.09 3.11 -3.85
CA ASP A 503 9.73 4.39 -4.24
C ASP A 503 8.84 5.24 -5.18
N ALA A 504 7.93 4.63 -5.94
CA ALA A 504 7.01 5.32 -6.86
C ALA A 504 5.66 5.69 -6.21
N ILE A 505 5.46 5.36 -4.93
CA ILE A 505 4.13 5.27 -4.30
C ILE A 505 4.01 6.02 -2.97
N TYR A 506 5.12 6.19 -2.25
CA TYR A 506 5.22 7.01 -1.04
C TYR A 506 6.04 8.28 -1.33
N GLU A 507 5.92 9.31 -0.49
CA GLU A 507 6.78 10.52 -0.61
C GLU A 507 8.22 10.20 -0.22
N ASP A 508 8.37 9.36 0.80
CA ASP A 508 9.57 8.64 1.16
C ASP A 508 9.17 7.21 1.50
N ALA A 509 9.82 6.24 0.86
CA ALA A 509 9.56 4.82 1.04
C ALA A 509 10.54 4.17 2.03
N TYR A 510 11.70 4.77 2.26
CA TYR A 510 12.77 4.21 3.08
C TYR A 510 13.93 5.21 3.31
N GLY A 511 14.33 5.33 4.57
CA GLY A 511 15.49 6.10 5.01
C GLY A 511 15.13 7.44 5.64
N PRO A 512 16.05 8.42 5.63
CA PRO A 512 15.86 9.71 6.25
C PRO A 512 15.30 10.78 5.29
N LEU A 513 14.22 11.44 5.71
CA LEU A 513 13.66 12.64 5.07
C LEU A 513 13.74 13.85 6.03
N THR A 514 13.64 15.07 5.51
CA THR A 514 13.49 16.28 6.31
C THR A 514 12.54 17.26 5.62
N LYS A 515 11.53 17.76 6.35
CA LYS A 515 10.56 18.76 5.88
C LYS A 515 10.51 19.91 6.89
N GLY A 516 10.89 21.11 6.46
CA GLY A 516 11.01 22.28 7.33
C GLY A 516 12.06 22.09 8.42
N ARG A 517 11.61 21.84 9.66
CA ARG A 517 12.46 21.46 10.81
C ARG A 517 12.28 20.01 11.25
N THR A 518 11.25 19.33 10.77
CA THR A 518 10.92 17.96 11.16
C THR A 518 11.81 16.99 10.39
N GLN A 519 12.50 16.12 11.13
CA GLN A 519 13.22 14.99 10.59
C GLN A 519 12.31 13.76 10.60
N TYR A 520 12.51 12.84 9.65
CA TYR A 520 11.73 11.61 9.53
C TYR A 520 12.69 10.46 9.31
N PHE A 521 12.36 9.28 9.80
CA PHE A 521 12.96 8.04 9.32
C PHE A 521 11.87 7.00 9.03
N VAL A 522 11.78 6.60 7.77
CA VAL A 522 10.96 5.45 7.34
C VAL A 522 11.85 4.22 7.36
N THR A 523 11.72 3.38 8.38
CA THR A 523 12.53 2.17 8.46
C THR A 523 12.03 1.10 7.49
N SER A 524 12.95 0.28 6.98
CA SER A 524 12.61 -0.95 6.26
C SER A 524 12.15 -2.08 7.19
N GLY A 525 12.18 -1.88 8.51
CA GLY A 525 11.67 -2.80 9.54
C GLY A 525 12.71 -3.81 10.02
N ILE A 526 12.64 -4.21 11.29
CA ILE A 526 13.54 -5.25 11.84
C ILE A 526 13.09 -6.65 11.42
N GLY A 527 11.78 -6.89 11.43
CA GLY A 527 11.15 -8.12 10.99
C GLY A 527 10.79 -8.07 9.52
N ILE A 528 9.74 -8.81 9.18
CA ILE A 528 9.13 -9.03 7.85
C ILE A 528 7.76 -9.68 8.04
N TRP A 529 6.83 -9.47 7.13
CA TRP A 529 5.72 -10.41 6.94
C TRP A 529 6.08 -11.48 5.91
N GLY A 530 5.41 -12.63 5.96
CA GLY A 530 5.46 -13.63 4.89
C GLY A 530 6.67 -14.59 4.88
N GLY A 531 7.77 -14.23 4.21
CA GLY A 531 8.87 -15.16 3.88
C GLY A 531 10.27 -14.56 4.07
N LYS A 532 11.21 -15.32 4.67
CA LYS A 532 12.54 -14.88 5.19
C LYS A 532 13.55 -14.43 4.15
N PHE A 533 13.22 -13.40 3.37
CA PHE A 533 14.05 -12.93 2.26
C PHE A 533 14.11 -11.41 2.20
N ARG A 534 15.33 -10.85 2.34
CA ARG A 534 15.67 -9.45 2.06
C ARG A 534 16.60 -9.41 0.85
N ILE A 535 16.07 -9.15 -0.34
CA ILE A 535 16.85 -9.14 -1.59
C ILE A 535 16.83 -7.73 -2.17
N GLY A 536 17.97 -7.04 -2.20
CA GLY A 536 18.02 -5.62 -2.61
C GLY A 536 17.46 -4.63 -1.58
N THR A 537 17.06 -5.12 -0.41
CA THR A 537 16.63 -4.36 0.78
C THR A 537 17.47 -4.82 1.99
N ARG A 538 17.07 -4.47 3.22
CA ARG A 538 17.68 -4.97 4.47
C ARG A 538 16.59 -5.15 5.54
N SER A 539 16.90 -5.92 6.58
CA SER A 539 16.26 -5.76 7.89
C SER A 539 17.18 -4.93 8.78
N GLU A 540 16.64 -4.04 9.60
CA GLU A 540 17.44 -3.05 10.34
C GLU A 540 16.82 -2.62 11.67
N TYR A 541 17.61 -1.89 12.46
CA TYR A 541 17.14 -1.14 13.63
C TYR A 541 17.95 0.15 13.76
N LEU A 542 17.33 1.17 14.35
CA LEU A 542 17.93 2.49 14.55
C LEU A 542 18.48 2.61 15.96
N VAL A 543 19.62 3.27 16.07
CA VAL A 543 20.22 3.70 17.34
C VAL A 543 20.37 5.21 17.27
N ALA A 544 19.51 5.91 17.99
CA ALA A 544 19.41 7.36 17.97
C ALA A 544 20.02 7.96 19.23
N THR A 545 21.00 8.83 19.07
CA THR A 545 21.51 9.67 20.17
C THR A 545 20.86 11.04 20.07
N LEU A 546 20.02 11.39 21.03
CA LEU A 546 19.40 12.71 21.16
C LEU A 546 20.21 13.56 22.15
N ALA A 547 20.71 14.70 21.69
CA ALA A 547 21.55 15.60 22.47
C ALA A 547 21.21 17.07 22.18
N ASN A 548 21.68 17.96 23.05
CA ASN A 548 21.65 19.39 22.76
C ASN A 548 22.59 19.73 21.59
N ASN A 549 22.34 20.84 20.91
CA ASN A 549 23.32 21.45 20.02
C ASN A 549 24.48 22.01 20.86
N ASP A 550 25.72 21.63 20.52
CA ASP A 550 26.95 22.32 20.96
C ASP A 550 27.10 23.70 20.29
#